data_AF-U2EEN3-F1
#
_entry.id   AF-U2EEN3-F1
#
_cell.length_a   1.000
_cell.length_b   1.000
_cell.length_c   1.000
_cell.angle_alpha   90.00
_cell.angle_beta   90.00
_cell.angle_gamma   90.00
#
_symmetry.space_group_name_H-M   'P 1'
#
loop_
_entity.id
_entity.type
_entity.pdbx_description
1 polymer ?
#
loop_
_entity_poly.entity_id
_entity_poly.type
_entity_poly.pdbx_seq_one_letter_code
_entity_poly.pdbx_strand_id
1 'polypeptide(L)'
;MKLNIFFLIIGLFLSIISKVLQFKIKSYAYIGNIIVIPAAICFCLAILFSIKKYYYMFFAQETRLKAIIIAVLACGIIVSFQLMMILIFSGKEIYGLIFLVPLLLLIFLFIRNWFIK
;
A
#
# COMPACT_ATOMS: atom_id res chain seq x y z
N MET A 1 -9.39 -13.10 -15.39
CA MET A 1 -9.96 -12.37 -14.23
C MET A 1 -9.53 -10.92 -14.31
N LYS A 2 -10.40 -9.96 -13.95
CA LYS A 2 -9.97 -8.55 -13.86
C LYS A 2 -8.87 -8.47 -12.78
N LEU A 3 -7.71 -7.90 -13.11
CA LEU A 3 -6.51 -7.82 -12.24
C LEU A 3 -6.83 -7.27 -10.84
N ASN A 4 -7.79 -6.35 -10.75
CA ASN A 4 -8.28 -5.80 -9.49
C ASN A 4 -8.85 -6.88 -8.53
N ILE A 5 -9.66 -7.83 -9.03
CA ILE A 5 -10.26 -8.90 -8.22
C ILE A 5 -9.18 -9.84 -7.70
N PHE A 6 -8.17 -10.14 -8.52
CA PHE A 6 -7.06 -11.01 -8.11
C PHE A 6 -6.28 -10.39 -6.94
N PHE A 7 -5.86 -9.12 -7.07
CA PHE A 7 -5.18 -8.41 -5.99
C PHE A 7 -6.07 -8.25 -4.75
N LEU A 8 -7.38 -8.05 -4.93
CA LEU A 8 -8.32 -7.94 -3.83
C LEU A 8 -8.40 -9.23 -3.02
N ILE A 9 -8.56 -10.38 -3.68
CA ILE A 9 -8.67 -11.69 -3.00
C ILE A 9 -7.40 -11.98 -2.21
N ILE A 10 -6.22 -11.77 -2.82
CA ILE A 10 -4.93 -11.98 -2.16
C ILE A 10 -4.78 -11.03 -0.98
N GLY A 11 -5.03 -9.73 -1.16
CA GLY A 11 -4.93 -8.74 -0.09
C GLY A 11 -5.84 -9.08 1.10
N LEU A 12 -7.06 -9.52 0.83
CA LEU A 12 -8.04 -9.89 1.85
C LEU A 12 -7.60 -11.15 2.60
N PHE A 13 -7.12 -12.17 1.88
CA PHE A 13 -6.58 -13.38 2.49
C PHE A 13 -5.37 -13.09 3.39
N LEU A 14 -4.39 -12.31 2.91
CA LEU A 14 -3.23 -11.92 3.71
C LEU A 14 -3.63 -11.06 4.92
N SER A 15 -4.62 -10.17 4.77
CA SER A 15 -5.10 -9.36 5.88
C SER A 15 -5.78 -10.20 6.97
N ILE A 16 -6.52 -11.25 6.60
CA ILE A 16 -7.11 -12.18 7.57
C ILE A 16 -6.00 -12.90 8.33
N ILE A 17 -5.02 -13.47 7.62
CA ILE A 17 -3.88 -14.19 8.23
C ILE A 17 -3.13 -13.27 9.19
N SER A 18 -2.82 -12.05 8.75
CA SER A 18 -2.13 -11.05 9.57
C SER A 18 -2.86 -10.75 10.88
N LYS A 19 -4.17 -10.48 10.83
CA LYS A 19 -4.98 -10.20 12.03
C LYS A 19 -5.07 -11.41 12.95
N VAL A 20 -5.25 -12.62 12.41
CA VAL A 20 -5.27 -13.84 13.22
C VAL A 20 -3.95 -14.01 13.97
N LEU A 21 -2.81 -13.80 13.30
CA LEU A 21 -1.49 -13.88 13.91
C LEU A 21 -1.26 -12.77 14.95
N GLN A 22 -1.72 -11.54 14.71
CA GLN A 22 -1.59 -10.44 15.67
C GLN A 22 -2.42 -10.63 16.95
N PHE A 23 -3.68 -11.03 16.80
CA PHE A 23 -4.63 -11.02 17.92
C PHE A 23 -4.77 -12.36 18.65
N LYS A 24 -4.71 -13.49 17.93
CA LYS A 24 -4.90 -14.82 18.57
C LYS A 24 -3.61 -15.45 19.05
N ILE A 25 -2.47 -15.17 18.40
CA ILE A 25 -1.20 -15.84 18.71
C ILE A 25 -0.13 -14.78 18.98
N LYS A 26 -0.11 -14.26 20.22
CA LYS A 26 0.83 -13.18 20.63
C LYS A 26 2.29 -13.49 20.31
N SER A 27 2.71 -14.76 20.33
CA SER A 27 4.06 -15.20 19.97
C SER A 27 4.45 -14.88 18.52
N TYR A 28 3.49 -14.72 17.61
CA TYR A 28 3.72 -14.40 16.19
C TYR A 28 3.22 -13.00 15.79
N ALA A 29 2.96 -12.13 16.76
CA ALA A 29 2.45 -10.78 16.48
C ALA A 29 3.39 -9.97 15.55
N TYR A 30 4.71 -10.15 15.68
CA TYR A 30 5.69 -9.53 14.79
C TYR A 30 5.53 -9.95 13.33
N ILE A 31 5.28 -11.25 13.08
CA ILE A 31 5.05 -11.78 11.73
C ILE A 31 3.74 -11.22 11.18
N GLY A 32 2.70 -11.15 12.01
CA GLY A 32 1.44 -10.54 11.64
C GLY A 32 1.60 -9.08 11.19
N ASN A 33 2.40 -8.27 11.90
CA ASN A 33 2.74 -6.89 11.53
C ASN A 33 3.44 -6.79 10.17
N ILE A 34 4.36 -7.72 9.87
CA ILE A 34 5.04 -7.75 8.57
C ILE A 34 4.05 -8.10 7.45
N ILE A 35 3.15 -9.07 7.66
CA ILE A 35 2.18 -9.52 6.65
C ILE A 35 1.14 -8.43 6.31
N VAL A 36 0.85 -7.49 7.22
CA VAL A 36 -0.02 -6.34 6.91
C VAL A 36 0.50 -5.56 5.70
N ILE A 37 1.82 -5.41 5.57
CA ILE A 37 2.44 -4.60 4.52
C ILE A 37 2.12 -5.14 3.11
N PRO A 38 2.44 -6.40 2.75
CA PRO A 38 2.08 -6.96 1.45
C PRO A 38 0.56 -7.05 1.25
N ALA A 39 -0.23 -7.23 2.31
CA ALA A 39 -1.69 -7.16 2.22
C ALA A 39 -2.16 -5.77 1.75
N ALA A 40 -1.64 -4.71 2.38
CA ALA A 40 -1.98 -3.33 2.07
C ALA A 40 -1.52 -2.92 0.66
N ILE A 41 -0.35 -3.40 0.21
CA ILE A 41 0.12 -3.21 -1.18
C ILE A 41 -0.87 -3.84 -2.17
N CYS A 42 -1.31 -5.08 -1.92
CA CYS A 42 -2.28 -5.75 -2.79
C CYS A 42 -3.62 -4.99 -2.83
N PHE A 43 -4.12 -4.52 -1.68
CA PHE A 43 -5.32 -3.68 -1.65
C PHE A 43 -5.16 -2.38 -2.44
N CYS A 44 -4.01 -1.71 -2.30
CA CYS A 44 -3.70 -0.48 -3.05
C CYS A 44 -3.73 -0.73 -4.57
N LEU A 45 -3.07 -1.80 -5.03
CA LEU A 45 -3.08 -2.19 -6.44
C LEU A 45 -4.49 -2.57 -6.92
N ALA A 46 -5.27 -3.29 -6.11
CA ALA A 46 -6.66 -3.62 -6.43
C ALA A 46 -7.50 -2.37 -6.68
N ILE A 47 -7.36 -1.34 -5.83
CA ILE A 47 -8.03 -0.05 -5.98
C ILE A 47 -7.55 0.67 -7.24
N LEU A 48 -6.23 0.78 -7.45
CA LEU A 48 -5.67 1.41 -8.65
C LEU A 48 -6.19 0.77 -9.94
N PHE A 49 -6.13 -0.57 -10.04
CA PHE A 49 -6.65 -1.30 -11.20
C PHE A 49 -8.18 -1.24 -11.34
N SER A 50 -8.91 -0.83 -10.31
CA SER A 50 -10.34 -0.56 -10.39
C SER A 50 -10.65 0.79 -11.06
N ILE A 51 -9.70 1.74 -11.02
CA ILE A 51 -9.85 3.07 -11.63
C ILE A 51 -9.59 2.97 -13.14
N LYS A 52 -10.62 3.26 -13.95
CA LYS A 52 -10.53 3.22 -15.42
C LYS A 52 -9.34 4.01 -15.97
N LYS A 53 -9.11 5.23 -15.49
CA LYS A 53 -7.98 6.09 -15.90
C LYS A 53 -6.62 5.36 -15.76
N TYR A 54 -6.38 4.77 -14.59
CA TYR A 54 -5.13 4.03 -14.33
C TYR A 54 -5.05 2.76 -15.19
N TYR A 55 -6.15 2.02 -15.32
CA TYR A 55 -6.21 0.82 -16.16
C TYR A 55 -5.77 1.15 -17.61
N TYR A 56 -6.35 2.17 -18.23
CA TYR A 56 -5.96 2.58 -19.59
C TYR A 56 -4.49 3.03 -19.67
N MET A 57 -4.01 3.81 -18.70
CA MET A 57 -2.61 4.24 -18.65
C MET A 57 -1.64 3.06 -18.53
N PHE A 58 -2.00 2.00 -17.78
CA PHE A 58 -1.14 0.85 -17.57
C PHE A 58 -1.00 -0.03 -18.84
N PHE A 59 -2.07 -0.14 -19.63
CA PHE A 59 -2.07 -0.94 -20.85
C PHE A 59 -1.60 -0.19 -22.11
N ALA A 60 -1.59 1.14 -22.10
CA ALA A 60 -1.07 1.94 -23.20
C ALA A 60 0.47 2.05 -23.13
N GLN A 61 1.16 1.66 -24.22
CA GLN A 61 2.62 1.56 -24.27
C GLN A 61 3.33 2.89 -23.95
N GLU A 62 2.78 4.02 -24.41
CA GLU A 62 3.33 5.36 -24.19
C GLU A 62 3.21 5.85 -22.74
N THR A 63 2.15 5.43 -22.02
CA THR A 63 1.85 5.93 -20.66
C THR A 63 2.12 4.91 -19.56
N ARG A 64 2.56 3.70 -19.92
CA ARG A 64 2.84 2.60 -19.00
C ARG A 64 3.89 2.96 -17.94
N LEU A 65 4.96 3.67 -18.32
CA LEU A 65 5.97 4.12 -17.36
C LEU A 65 5.36 5.06 -16.30
N LYS A 66 4.50 5.98 -16.72
CA LYS A 66 3.78 6.89 -15.81
C LYS A 66 2.84 6.12 -14.88
N ALA A 67 2.15 5.11 -15.39
CA ALA A 67 1.31 4.22 -14.57
C ALA A 67 2.13 3.47 -13.52
N ILE A 68 3.31 2.95 -13.89
CA ILE A 68 4.21 2.28 -12.94
C ILE A 68 4.69 3.25 -11.86
N ILE A 69 5.10 4.47 -12.22
CA ILE A 69 5.49 5.51 -11.25
C ILE A 69 4.34 5.81 -10.27
N ILE A 70 3.13 5.98 -10.79
CA ILE A 70 1.93 6.20 -9.97
C ILE A 70 1.69 5.03 -9.02
N ALA A 71 1.85 3.79 -9.49
CA ALA A 71 1.69 2.60 -8.66
C ALA A 71 2.74 2.52 -7.55
N VAL A 72 4.01 2.79 -7.88
CA VAL A 72 5.11 2.81 -6.91
C VAL A 72 4.89 3.90 -5.86
N LEU A 73 4.47 5.10 -6.28
CA LEU A 73 4.15 6.19 -5.36
C LEU A 73 2.99 5.81 -4.43
N ALA A 74 1.90 5.28 -4.97
CA ALA A 74 0.74 4.87 -4.17
C ALA A 74 1.11 3.75 -3.16
N CYS A 75 1.81 2.72 -3.62
CA CYS A 75 2.30 1.65 -2.74
C CYS A 75 3.27 2.21 -1.69
N GLY A 76 4.16 3.13 -2.06
CA GLY A 76 5.09 3.79 -1.13
C GLY A 76 4.38 4.59 -0.04
N ILE A 77 3.30 5.30 -0.38
CA ILE A 77 2.44 6.00 0.61
C ILE A 77 1.89 4.98 1.61
N ILE A 78 1.30 3.90 1.11
CA ILE A 78 0.70 2.86 1.95
C ILE A 78 1.75 2.19 2.83
N VAL A 79 2.92 1.83 2.29
CA VAL A 79 4.01 1.22 3.07
C VAL A 79 4.51 2.17 4.15
N SER A 80 4.73 3.45 3.82
CA SER A 80 5.16 4.47 4.79
C SER A 80 4.14 4.64 5.90
N PHE A 81 2.85 4.67 5.56
CA PHE A 81 1.77 4.72 6.53
C PHE A 81 1.72 3.48 7.43
N GLN A 82 1.85 2.27 6.85
CA GLN A 82 1.84 1.03 7.65
C GLN A 82 3.05 0.96 8.59
N LEU A 83 4.25 1.34 8.14
CA LEU A 83 5.44 1.39 9.00
C LEU A 83 5.28 2.41 10.14
N MET A 84 4.75 3.60 9.85
CA MET A 84 4.41 4.60 10.85
C MET A 84 3.48 4.01 11.92
N MET A 85 2.38 3.38 11.51
CA MET A 85 1.41 2.81 12.44
C MET A 85 1.99 1.68 13.28
N ILE A 86 2.80 0.79 12.69
CA ILE A 86 3.47 -0.29 13.43
C ILE A 86 4.38 0.29 14.53
N LEU A 87 5.15 1.33 14.22
CA LEU A 87 6.07 1.95 15.18
C LEU A 87 5.34 2.70 16.30
N ILE A 88 4.29 3.46 15.96
CA ILE A 88 3.47 4.17 16.95
C ILE A 88 2.84 3.17 17.92
N PHE A 89 2.16 2.13 17.42
CA PHE A 89 1.55 1.11 18.28
C PHE A 89 2.55 0.23 19.04
N SER A 90 3.82 0.21 18.63
CA SER A 90 4.90 -0.48 19.35
C SER A 90 5.54 0.38 20.46
N GLY A 91 4.99 1.57 20.76
CA GLY A 91 5.53 2.49 21.77
C GLY A 91 6.75 3.30 21.32
N LYS A 92 7.07 3.29 20.02
CA LYS A 92 8.17 4.07 19.42
C LYS A 92 7.62 5.28 18.67
N GLU A 93 6.78 6.06 19.34
CA GLU A 93 5.99 7.15 18.75
C GLU A 93 6.84 8.16 17.96
N ILE A 94 7.96 8.61 18.54
CA ILE A 94 8.88 9.58 17.91
C ILE A 94 9.43 9.00 16.59
N TYR A 95 9.85 7.74 16.58
CA TYR A 95 10.36 7.09 15.36
C TYR A 95 9.26 6.85 14.33
N GLY A 96 8.03 6.61 14.77
CA GLY A 96 6.87 6.55 13.90
C GLY A 96 6.60 7.87 13.21
N LEU A 97 6.62 8.98 13.95
CA LEU A 97 6.38 10.33 13.41
C LEU A 97 7.40 10.75 12.35
N ILE A 98 8.62 10.22 12.35
CA ILE A 98 9.61 10.45 11.29
C ILE A 98 9.05 10.01 9.92
N PHE A 99 8.23 8.95 9.87
CA PHE A 99 7.60 8.48 8.64
C PHE A 99 6.48 9.39 8.12
N LEU A 100 6.05 10.39 8.88
CA LEU A 100 5.12 11.41 8.41
C LEU A 100 5.72 12.23 7.25
N VAL A 101 7.02 12.54 7.33
CA VAL A 101 7.73 13.32 6.31
C VAL A 101 7.75 12.61 4.95
N PRO A 102 8.24 11.35 4.82
CA PRO A 102 8.18 10.63 3.55
C PRO A 102 6.74 10.35 3.11
N LEU A 103 5.80 10.15 4.04
CA LEU A 103 4.38 9.98 3.71
C LEU A 103 3.84 11.22 2.98
N LEU A 104 4.01 12.41 3.55
CA LEU A 104 3.54 13.67 2.95
C LEU A 104 4.23 13.97 1.62
N LEU A 105 5.54 13.72 1.53
CA LEU A 105 6.30 13.90 0.29
C LEU A 105 5.80 12.96 -0.82
N LEU A 106 5.55 11.69 -0.51
CA LEU A 106 5.01 10.73 -1.48
C LEU A 106 3.58 11.08 -1.91
N ILE A 107 2.73 11.54 -0.98
CA ILE A 107 1.38 12.05 -1.31
C ILE A 107 1.48 13.23 -2.27
N PHE A 108 2.35 14.20 -1.99
CA PHE A 108 2.55 15.35 -2.87
C PHE A 108 3.01 14.91 -4.28
N LEU A 109 4.01 14.03 -4.36
CA LEU A 109 4.49 13.49 -5.63
C LEU A 109 3.41 12.70 -6.37
N PHE A 110 2.59 11.92 -5.66
CA PHE A 110 1.48 11.18 -6.24
C PHE A 110 0.44 12.13 -6.84
N ILE A 111 -0.03 13.12 -6.08
CA ILE A 111 -1.00 14.13 -6.54
C ILE A 111 -0.43 14.85 -7.77
N ARG A 112 0.81 15.31 -7.70
CA ARG A 112 1.50 15.96 -8.82
C ARG A 112 1.48 15.09 -10.08
N ASN A 113 1.91 13.83 -9.99
CA ASN A 113 1.95 12.93 -11.15
C ASN A 113 0.56 12.46 -11.63
N TRP A 114 -0.43 12.44 -10.74
CA TRP A 114 -1.79 12.00 -11.06
C TRP A 114 -2.59 13.07 -11.80
N PHE A 115 -2.44 14.34 -11.40
CA PHE A 115 -3.21 15.45 -11.97
C PHE A 115 -2.51 16.17 -13.12
N ILE A 116 -1.17 16.22 -13.15
CA ILE A 116 -0.44 16.79 -14.28
C ILE A 116 -0.49 15.79 -15.43
N LYS A 117 -1.11 16.19 -16.56
CA LYS A 117 -1.27 15.39 -17.77
C LYS A 117 0.05 14.92 -18.34
#